data_AF-A0A377WN70-F1
#
_entry.id   AF-A0A377WN70-F1
#
_cell.length_a   1.000
_cell.length_b   1.000
_cell.length_c   1.000
_cell.angle_alpha   90.00
_cell.angle_beta   90.00
_cell.angle_gamma   90.00
#
_symmetry.space_group_name_H-M   'P 1'
#
loop_
_entity.id
_entity.type
_entity.pdbx_description
1 polymer ?
#
loop_
_entity_poly.entity_id
_entity_poly.type
_entity_poly.pdbx_seq_one_letter_code
_entity_poly.pdbx_strand_id
1 'polypeptide(L)'
;MKKTIFSLALGTFGLGMAEFGIMGVLPDMAHDVGISIPAAGNMIAWYAFGVVIGAPIMALLSSRFSLKSVMLFLAGLCILGNTLFTFSSS
;
A
#
# COMPACT_ATOMS: atom_id res chain seq x y z
N MET A 1 -23.27 -4.73 16.72
CA MET A 1 -22.54 -3.82 15.81
C MET A 1 -23.14 -3.92 14.40
N LYS A 2 -23.29 -2.81 13.66
CA LYS A 2 -23.78 -2.87 12.27
C LYS A 2 -22.79 -3.69 11.41
N LYS A 3 -23.28 -4.63 10.59
CA LYS A 3 -22.45 -5.46 9.70
C LYS A 3 -21.48 -4.63 8.84
N THR A 4 -21.90 -3.43 8.45
CA THR A 4 -21.09 -2.45 7.70
C THR A 4 -19.86 -1.97 8.46
N ILE A 5 -19.96 -1.70 9.77
CA ILE A 5 -18.83 -1.23 10.58
C ILE A 5 -17.81 -2.36 10.75
N PHE A 6 -18.28 -3.60 10.95
CA PHE A 6 -17.39 -4.75 11.03
C PHE A 6 -16.66 -5.00 9.71
N SER A 7 -17.37 -4.92 8.58
CA SER A 7 -16.74 -5.02 7.25
C SER A 7 -15.74 -3.90 6.98
N LEU A 8 -16.04 -2.67 7.41
CA LEU A 8 -15.14 -1.55 7.28
C LEU A 8 -13.90 -1.73 8.15
N ALA A 9 -14.07 -2.11 9.42
CA ALA A 9 -12.98 -2.36 10.36
C ALA A 9 -12.06 -3.47 9.84
N LEU A 10 -12.61 -4.57 9.33
CA LEU A 10 -11.83 -5.66 8.75
C LEU A 10 -11.05 -5.21 7.51
N GLY A 11 -11.68 -4.40 6.65
CA GLY A 11 -11.02 -3.82 5.48
C GLY A 11 -9.88 -2.87 5.84
N THR A 12 -10.11 -1.93 6.77
CA THR A 12 -9.08 -1.01 7.24
C THR A 12 -7.98 -1.72 8.02
N PHE A 13 -8.30 -2.79 8.75
CA PHE A 13 -7.32 -3.62 9.44
C PHE A 13 -6.42 -4.36 8.46
N GLY A 14 -7.00 -5.03 7.45
CA GLY A 14 -6.23 -5.71 6.40
C GLY A 14 -5.34 -4.74 5.63
N LEU A 15 -5.84 -3.54 5.32
CA LEU A 15 -5.06 -2.47 4.72
C LEU A 15 -3.88 -2.06 5.61
N GLY A 16 -4.11 -1.82 6.90
CA GLY A 16 -3.04 -1.49 7.85
C GLY A 16 -1.99 -2.60 7.96
N MET A 17 -2.39 -3.86 7.99
CA MET A 17 -1.46 -4.99 8.01
C MET A 17 -0.56 -5.01 6.76
N ALA A 18 -1.12 -4.73 5.58
CA ALA A 18 -0.36 -4.70 4.32
C ALA A 18 0.64 -3.55 4.27
N GLU A 19 0.29 -2.37 4.81
CA GLU A 19 1.13 -1.17 4.75
C GLU A 19 2.21 -1.14 5.83
N PHE A 20 1.89 -1.59 7.04
CA PHE A 20 2.82 -1.55 8.18
C PHE A 20 3.59 -2.86 8.39
N GLY A 21 3.18 -3.96 7.75
CA GLY A 21 3.85 -5.26 7.89
C GLY A 21 5.33 -5.25 7.48
N ILE A 22 5.67 -4.47 6.44
CA ILE A 22 7.05 -4.29 5.95
C ILE A 22 7.98 -3.75 7.05
N MET A 23 7.48 -2.93 7.96
CA MET A 23 8.30 -2.35 9.03
C MET A 23 8.79 -3.41 10.01
N GLY A 24 8.04 -4.51 10.17
CA GLY A 24 8.41 -5.62 11.04
C GLY A 24 9.52 -6.51 10.46
N VAL A 25 9.62 -6.60 9.14
CA VAL A 25 10.62 -7.41 8.41
C VAL A 25 11.74 -6.56 7.80
N LEU A 26 11.74 -5.25 8.07
CA LEU A 26 12.73 -4.31 7.52
C LEU A 26 14.18 -4.72 7.80
N PRO A 27 14.55 -5.23 9.00
CA PRO A 27 15.92 -5.70 9.26
C PRO A 27 16.31 -6.89 8.38
N ASP A 28 15.39 -7.83 8.14
CA ASP A 28 15.62 -8.99 7.28
C ASP A 28 15.82 -8.55 5.82
N MET A 29 14.97 -7.63 5.34
CA MET A 29 15.13 -7.03 4.00
C MET A 29 16.46 -6.28 3.85
N ALA A 30 16.88 -5.54 4.87
CA ALA A 30 18.16 -4.84 4.86
C ALA A 30 19.33 -5.82 4.78
N HIS A 31 19.26 -6.93 5.50
CA HIS A 31 20.25 -8.00 5.49
C HIS A 31 20.33 -8.69 4.12
N ASP A 32 19.20 -9.06 3.53
CA ASP A 32 19.14 -9.75 2.24
C ASP A 32 19.69 -8.90 1.08
N VAL A 33 19.46 -7.58 1.12
CA VAL A 33 19.96 -6.63 0.11
C VAL A 33 21.38 -6.11 0.45
N GLY A 34 21.91 -6.46 1.62
CA GLY A 34 23.24 -6.04 2.07
C GLY A 34 23.37 -4.54 2.39
N ILE A 35 22.27 -3.87 2.73
CA ILE A 35 22.24 -2.43 3.05
C ILE A 35 22.08 -2.19 4.56
N SER A 36 22.44 -0.99 5.01
CA SER A 36 22.24 -0.61 6.42
C SER A 36 20.75 -0.39 6.73
N ILE A 37 20.33 -0.64 7.98
CA ILE A 37 18.95 -0.41 8.44
C ILE A 37 18.48 1.03 8.15
N PRO A 38 19.28 2.10 8.39
CA PRO A 38 18.89 3.46 8.04
C PRO A 38 18.64 3.64 6.53
N ALA A 39 19.43 2.98 5.69
CA ALA A 39 19.23 3.03 4.24
C ALA A 39 17.95 2.30 3.82
N ALA A 40 17.65 1.14 4.40
CA ALA A 40 16.38 0.43 4.19
C ALA A 40 15.17 1.26 4.64
N GLY A 41 15.32 2.07 5.68
CA GLY A 41 14.32 3.03 6.13
C GLY A 41 13.87 4.03 5.06
N ASN A 42 14.71 4.33 4.05
CA ASN A 42 14.29 5.16 2.92
C ASN A 42 13.16 4.53 2.10
N MET A 43 13.01 3.20 2.07
CA MET A 43 11.87 2.54 1.41
C MET A 43 10.54 2.98 2.04
N ILE A 44 10.51 3.06 3.38
CA ILE A 44 9.33 3.55 4.12
C ILE A 44 9.08 5.03 3.83
N ALA A 45 10.14 5.84 3.77
CA ALA A 45 10.01 7.27 3.47
C ALA A 45 9.43 7.52 2.06
N TRP A 46 9.90 6.79 1.05
CA TRP A 46 9.36 6.88 -0.31
C TRP A 46 7.90 6.43 -0.40
N TYR A 47 7.55 5.35 0.31
CA TYR A 47 6.16 4.93 0.43
C TYR A 47 5.28 6.01 1.09
N ALA A 48 5.71 6.56 2.23
CA ALA A 48 4.98 7.61 2.94
C ALA A 48 4.79 8.88 2.08
N PHE A 49 5.80 9.25 1.30
CA PHE A 49 5.71 10.34 0.33
C PHE A 49 4.63 10.05 -0.74
N GLY A 50 4.61 8.84 -1.27
CA GLY A 50 3.58 8.37 -2.19
C GLY A 50 2.17 8.45 -1.61
N VAL A 51 1.98 8.05 -0.35
CA VAL A 51 0.68 8.11 0.33
C VAL A 51 0.23 9.55 0.59
N VAL A 52 1.13 10.42 1.06
CA VAL A 52 0.85 11.84 1.32
C VAL A 52 0.32 12.55 0.08
N ILE A 53 0.80 12.18 -1.09
CA ILE A 53 0.36 12.77 -2.36
C ILE A 53 -0.84 12.01 -2.93
N GLY A 54 -0.78 10.68 -2.95
CA GLY A 54 -1.77 9.82 -3.57
C GLY A 54 -3.12 9.84 -2.87
N ALA A 55 -3.16 9.85 -1.54
CA ALA A 55 -4.41 9.80 -0.79
C ALA A 55 -5.28 11.06 -1.01
N PRO A 56 -4.77 12.31 -0.93
CA PRO A 56 -5.53 13.49 -1.29
C PRO A 56 -6.00 13.50 -2.74
N ILE A 57 -5.14 13.10 -3.68
CA ILE A 57 -5.50 13.03 -5.11
C ILE A 57 -6.67 12.06 -5.30
N MET A 58 -6.60 10.87 -4.71
CA MET A 58 -7.66 9.88 -4.77
C MET A 58 -8.94 10.33 -4.06
N ALA A 59 -8.83 11.00 -2.92
CA ALA A 59 -9.97 11.56 -2.21
C ALA A 59 -10.73 12.60 -3.06
N LEU A 60 -10.00 13.47 -3.76
CA LEU A 60 -10.59 14.47 -4.65
C LEU A 60 -11.22 13.83 -5.89
N LEU A 61 -10.51 12.92 -6.55
CA LEU A 61 -10.98 12.28 -7.78
C LEU A 61 -12.16 11.33 -7.51
N SER A 62 -12.12 10.55 -6.44
CA SER A 62 -13.16 9.57 -6.11
C SER A 62 -14.55 10.18 -5.92
N SER A 63 -14.63 11.46 -5.53
CA SER A 63 -15.91 12.17 -5.39
C SER A 63 -16.73 12.28 -6.69
N ARG A 64 -16.06 12.14 -7.86
CA ARG A 64 -16.67 12.27 -9.20
C ARG A 64 -17.03 10.94 -9.85
N PHE A 65 -16.59 9.81 -9.28
CA PHE A 65 -16.78 8.49 -9.86
C PHE A 65 -17.64 7.59 -8.97
N SER A 66 -18.22 6.55 -9.57
CA SER A 66 -18.91 5.52 -8.79
C SER A 66 -17.91 4.73 -7.94
N LEU A 67 -18.34 4.32 -6.74
CA LEU A 67 -17.52 3.53 -5.80
C LEU A 67 -16.98 2.24 -6.45
N LYS A 68 -17.77 1.64 -7.36
CA LYS A 68 -17.34 0.47 -8.17
C LYS A 68 -16.18 0.80 -9.12
N SER A 69 -16.22 1.92 -9.84
CA SER A 69 -15.13 2.31 -10.74
C SER A 69 -13.83 2.55 -9.98
N VAL A 70 -13.91 3.24 -8.84
CA VAL A 70 -12.74 3.49 -7.99
C VAL A 70 -12.17 2.18 -7.48
N MET A 71 -13.01 1.27 -6.99
CA MET A 71 -12.57 -0.04 -6.51
C MET A 71 -11.91 -0.89 -7.61
N LEU A 72 -12.47 -0.93 -8.82
CA LEU A 72 -11.87 -1.63 -9.97
C LEU A 72 -10.55 -1.01 -10.39
N PHE A 73 -10.46 0.33 -10.39
CA PHE A 73 -9.22 1.03 -10.70
C PHE A 73 -8.11 0.71 -9.71
N LEU A 74 -8.38 0.80 -8.39
CA LEU A 74 -7.40 0.43 -7.37
C LEU A 74 -7.01 -1.04 -7.46
N ALA A 75 -7.96 -1.95 -7.69
CA ALA A 75 -7.66 -3.36 -7.89
C ALA A 75 -6.74 -3.58 -9.10
N GLY A 76 -7.02 -2.89 -10.22
CA GLY A 76 -6.15 -2.90 -11.40
C GLY A 76 -4.75 -2.38 -11.11
N LEU A 77 -4.63 -1.30 -10.32
CA LEU A 77 -3.34 -0.73 -9.93
C LEU A 77 -2.53 -1.68 -9.05
N CYS A 78 -3.19 -2.39 -8.11
CA CYS A 78 -2.56 -3.47 -7.34
C CYS A 78 -2.07 -4.60 -8.25
N ILE A 79 -2.89 -5.06 -9.19
CA ILE A 79 -2.50 -6.12 -10.13
C ILE A 79 -1.28 -5.67 -10.94
N LEU A 80 -1.31 -4.46 -11.49
CA LEU A 80 -0.18 -3.91 -12.24
C LEU A 80 1.10 -3.86 -11.40
N GLY A 81 1.03 -3.31 -10.19
CA GLY A 81 2.18 -3.27 -9.28
C GLY A 81 2.75 -4.66 -8.95
N ASN A 82 1.88 -5.62 -8.65
CA ASN A 82 2.30 -7.00 -8.38
C ASN A 82 2.88 -7.69 -9.62
N THR A 83 2.30 -7.48 -10.81
CA THR A 83 2.84 -8.03 -12.05
C THR A 83 4.21 -7.44 -12.37
N LEU A 84 4.40 -6.12 -12.20
CA LEU A 84 5.70 -5.47 -12.37
C LEU A 84 6.73 -6.04 -11.40
N PHE A 85 6.34 -6.25 -10.13
CA PHE A 85 7.20 -6.89 -9.14
C PHE A 85 7.58 -8.32 -9.55
N THR A 86 6.63 -9.13 -10.04
CA THR A 86 6.90 -10.48 -10.55
C THR A 86 7.88 -10.51 -11.72
N PHE A 87 7.86 -9.50 -12.60
CA PHE A 87 8.79 -9.41 -13.73
C PHE A 87 10.10 -8.69 -13.38
N SER A 88 10.21 -8.10 -12.19
CA SER A 88 11.44 -7.46 -11.73
C SER A 88 12.51 -8.53 -11.54
N SER A 89 13.51 -8.50 -12.42
CA SER A 89 14.58 -9.51 -12.50
C SER A 89 15.82 -9.12 -11.68
N SER A 90 15.63 -8.38 -10.59
CA SER A 90 16.70 -7.88 -9.72
C SER A 90 16.31 -8.02 -8.26
#